data_AF-A0A285D8U4-F1
#
_entry.id   AF-A0A285D8U4-F1
#
_cell.length_a   1.000
_cell.length_b   1.000
_cell.length_c   1.000
_cell.angle_alpha   90.00
_cell.angle_beta   90.00
_cell.angle_gamma   90.00
#
_symmetry.space_group_name_H-M   'P 1'
#
loop_
_entity.id
_entity.type
_entity.pdbx_description
1 polymer ?
#
loop_
_entity_poly.entity_id
_entity_poly.type
_entity_poly.pdbx_seq_one_letter_code
_entity_poly.pdbx_strand_id
1 'polypeptide(L)'
;MKNKKRIHLFTSTAIAATLIFPVGTVQVFANEVTTGVTEEAETTVEQESTEEVISLEEVNDTGEESAVEESVEEEVLEEPELIPGDFFYFVKLMTEKIRLAFTFDDYKESQLLADFAAERIAEANALIAKGEIEEAEKVLKEAISMHEVAGETLSETDGESSTEEEADESDSSAESDEESEGEESAEESEDTVESKLAHNIDALLVVLEKIENPSAQQAIMKNIQKSFEKIEKKSEKLAKAEAKFAEKISKIEEKLASGQISEEEAEREKTKLEDELSKKEEKIQNEEAKDVEKINEEVSNEVEKALEEEEKEKKEALKKAEEKKREEAKKAEEKAREEAKKAEEKAREEAKKAEEKQREDAKKLEEKQNEDKKKEEDKDDDHDKEDDDQDDEE
;
A
#
# COMPACT_ATOMS: atom_id res chain seq x y z
N MET A 1 -40.14 -45.89 -34.05
CA MET A 1 -40.58 -44.49 -34.22
C MET A 1 -39.33 -43.61 -34.21
N LYS A 2 -39.23 -42.69 -35.18
CA LYS A 2 -37.99 -41.95 -35.51
C LYS A 2 -37.84 -40.73 -34.60
N ASN A 3 -36.81 -40.70 -33.75
CA ASN A 3 -36.47 -39.50 -32.99
C ASN A 3 -35.37 -38.73 -33.72
N LYS A 4 -35.74 -37.55 -34.24
CA LYS A 4 -34.87 -36.60 -34.92
C LYS A 4 -34.01 -35.88 -33.89
N LYS A 5 -32.69 -36.05 -33.94
CA LYS A 5 -31.71 -35.19 -33.26
C LYS A 5 -31.75 -33.80 -33.91
N ARG A 6 -31.95 -32.75 -33.11
CA ARG A 6 -31.79 -31.35 -33.53
C ARG A 6 -30.33 -30.96 -33.23
N ILE A 7 -29.58 -30.71 -34.30
CA ILE A 7 -28.24 -30.12 -34.24
C ILE A 7 -28.45 -28.61 -34.16
N HIS A 8 -28.03 -27.98 -33.07
CA HIS A 8 -27.96 -26.53 -32.97
C HIS A 8 -26.66 -26.06 -33.63
N LEU A 9 -26.79 -25.33 -34.74
CA LEU A 9 -25.69 -24.57 -35.34
C LEU A 9 -25.36 -23.40 -34.41
N PHE A 10 -24.12 -23.34 -33.91
CA PHE A 10 -23.56 -22.12 -33.36
C PHE A 10 -23.18 -21.18 -34.52
N THR A 11 -23.90 -20.07 -34.62
CA THR A 11 -23.59 -18.96 -35.51
C THR A 11 -22.35 -18.23 -35.00
N SER A 12 -21.29 -18.29 -35.79
CA SER A 12 -20.05 -17.53 -35.65
C SER A 12 -20.32 -16.04 -35.83
N THR A 13 -20.11 -15.26 -34.77
CA THR A 13 -20.19 -13.79 -34.80
C THR A 13 -18.78 -13.25 -34.96
N ALA A 14 -18.41 -12.86 -36.19
CA ALA A 14 -17.17 -12.16 -36.46
C ALA A 14 -17.28 -10.72 -35.94
N ILE A 15 -16.56 -10.41 -34.85
CA ILE A 15 -16.38 -9.04 -34.37
C ILE A 15 -15.12 -8.49 -35.06
N ALA A 16 -15.33 -7.71 -36.12
CA ALA A 16 -14.27 -6.92 -36.75
C ALA A 16 -14.04 -5.65 -35.90
N ALA A 17 -13.06 -5.70 -35.00
CA ALA A 17 -12.61 -4.53 -34.25
C ALA A 17 -11.59 -3.74 -35.10
N THR A 18 -12.07 -2.72 -35.83
CA THR A 18 -11.21 -1.69 -36.43
C THR A 18 -10.71 -0.73 -35.35
N LEU A 19 -9.50 -0.97 -34.85
CA LEU A 19 -8.73 -0.02 -34.02
C LEU A 19 -8.20 1.11 -34.91
N ILE A 20 -8.80 2.30 -34.77
CA ILE A 20 -8.28 3.54 -35.35
C ILE A 20 -7.41 4.20 -34.28
N PHE A 21 -6.09 4.15 -34.46
CA PHE A 21 -5.14 4.92 -33.65
C PHE A 21 -5.08 6.37 -34.17
N PRO A 22 -5.43 7.39 -33.37
CA PRO A 22 -5.10 8.76 -33.73
C PRO A 22 -3.60 8.99 -33.55
N VAL A 23 -2.90 9.16 -34.67
CA VAL A 23 -1.53 9.66 -34.71
C VAL A 23 -1.54 11.11 -34.22
N GLY A 24 -1.23 11.32 -32.95
CA GLY A 24 -0.98 12.64 -32.36
C GLY A 24 0.30 13.23 -32.94
N THR A 25 0.17 14.38 -33.60
CA THR A 25 1.30 15.16 -34.10
C THR A 25 1.96 15.90 -32.94
N VAL A 26 3.24 15.63 -32.72
CA VAL A 26 4.08 16.37 -31.78
C VAL A 26 4.40 17.73 -32.41
N GLN A 27 3.87 18.82 -31.86
CA GLN A 27 4.31 20.17 -32.22
C GLN A 27 5.44 20.59 -31.30
N VAL A 28 6.60 20.88 -31.90
CA VAL A 28 7.79 21.41 -31.26
C VAL A 28 8.09 22.80 -31.85
N PHE A 29 8.35 23.77 -30.95
CA PHE A 29 8.96 25.10 -31.12
C PHE A 29 8.34 26.17 -32.04
N ALA A 30 8.07 27.36 -31.46
CA ALA A 30 8.56 28.63 -31.99
C ALA A 30 8.56 29.71 -30.89
N ASN A 31 9.77 30.22 -30.65
CA ASN A 31 10.20 31.33 -29.83
C ASN A 31 10.10 32.64 -30.65
N GLU A 32 9.43 33.68 -30.14
CA GLU A 32 9.61 35.10 -30.50
C GLU A 32 9.23 35.90 -29.25
N VAL A 33 10.22 36.41 -28.49
CA VAL A 33 10.82 37.75 -28.63
C VAL A 33 9.77 38.87 -28.71
N THR A 34 9.61 39.61 -27.60
CA THR A 34 9.46 41.08 -27.51
C THR A 34 9.20 41.46 -26.04
N THR A 35 10.24 41.79 -25.28
CA THR A 35 10.66 43.17 -24.90
C THR A 35 9.69 43.94 -24.00
N GLY A 36 10.15 44.20 -22.77
CA GLY A 36 9.62 45.18 -21.80
C GLY A 36 9.95 44.73 -20.36
N VAL A 37 11.15 44.98 -19.81
CA VAL A 37 11.50 46.20 -19.02
C VAL A 37 10.61 46.24 -17.77
N THR A 38 11.01 46.15 -16.50
CA THR A 38 12.22 46.39 -15.67
C THR A 38 11.82 45.77 -14.31
N GLU A 39 12.67 45.32 -13.38
CA GLU A 39 13.69 46.05 -12.64
C GLU A 39 14.38 45.05 -11.69
N GLU A 40 15.58 45.44 -11.29
CA GLU A 40 16.63 44.70 -10.57
C GLU A 40 16.29 44.37 -9.11
N ALA A 41 16.82 43.26 -8.61
CA ALA A 41 17.68 43.26 -7.42
C ALA A 41 18.37 41.89 -7.28
N GLU A 42 19.68 41.89 -7.54
CA GLU A 42 20.63 40.91 -7.02
C GLU A 42 20.53 40.86 -5.49
N THR A 43 20.56 39.67 -4.89
CA THR A 43 21.33 39.48 -3.67
C THR A 43 21.83 38.04 -3.60
N THR A 44 23.12 37.91 -3.90
CA THR A 44 23.99 36.81 -3.52
C THR A 44 24.19 36.82 -2.01
N VAL A 45 23.98 35.69 -1.33
CA VAL A 45 24.58 35.42 -0.02
C VAL A 45 25.08 33.97 -0.02
N GLU A 46 26.40 33.82 -0.18
CA GLU A 46 27.15 32.77 0.48
C GLU A 46 27.00 32.95 1.99
N GLN A 47 26.70 31.89 2.73
CA GLN A 47 27.31 31.76 4.06
C GLN A 47 27.52 30.30 4.48
N GLU A 48 28.79 30.10 4.81
CA GLU A 48 29.51 28.99 5.40
C GLU A 48 29.03 28.62 6.81
N SER A 49 29.17 27.33 7.14
CA SER A 49 29.64 26.74 8.42
C SER A 49 29.11 27.25 9.77
N THR A 50 28.50 26.36 10.56
CA THR A 50 29.08 26.01 11.89
C THR A 50 28.55 24.67 12.41
N GLU A 51 29.49 23.82 12.82
CA GLU A 51 29.32 22.64 13.68
C GLU A 51 28.94 23.04 15.11
N GLU A 52 28.06 22.27 15.75
CA GLU A 52 27.95 22.12 17.22
C GLU A 52 27.42 20.70 17.47
N VAL A 53 28.29 19.70 17.67
CA VAL A 53 28.86 19.27 18.96
C VAL A 53 27.85 19.31 20.12
N ILE A 54 27.13 18.21 20.31
CA ILE A 54 26.53 17.88 21.61
C ILE A 54 27.23 16.64 22.17
N SER A 55 27.93 16.90 23.27
CA SER A 55 28.73 15.99 24.07
C SER A 55 27.86 14.96 24.80
N LEU A 56 28.44 13.76 24.89
CA LEU A 56 28.18 12.72 25.87
C LEU A 56 27.88 13.26 27.27
N GLU A 57 26.90 12.65 27.92
CA GLU A 57 27.03 12.31 29.34
C GLU A 57 26.51 10.87 29.58
N GLU A 58 27.36 10.15 30.28
CA GLU A 58 27.39 8.74 30.63
C GLU A 58 26.53 8.49 31.87
N VAL A 59 25.59 7.53 31.82
CA VAL A 59 25.09 6.85 33.02
C VAL A 59 24.97 5.36 32.72
N ASN A 60 25.95 4.60 33.22
CA ASN A 60 25.84 3.19 33.57
C ASN A 60 24.67 3.00 34.55
N ASP A 61 23.75 2.07 34.26
CA ASP A 61 23.39 1.08 35.28
C ASP A 61 22.89 -0.24 34.67
N THR A 62 23.80 -1.20 34.72
CA THR A 62 23.64 -2.63 35.04
C THR A 62 22.22 -3.13 35.33
N GLY A 63 21.74 -4.01 34.46
CA GLY A 63 20.60 -4.89 34.73
C GLY A 63 20.63 -6.05 33.74
N GLU A 64 21.45 -7.06 34.04
CA GLU A 64 21.41 -8.38 33.40
C GLU A 64 19.98 -8.95 33.49
N GLU A 65 19.27 -9.06 32.37
CA GLU A 65 18.36 -10.18 32.12
C GLU A 65 18.37 -10.52 30.62
N SER A 66 19.13 -11.57 30.32
CA SER A 66 18.86 -12.61 29.32
C SER A 66 18.23 -12.15 28.00
N ALA A 67 19.11 -11.76 27.07
CA ALA A 67 18.83 -11.86 25.64
C ALA A 67 18.48 -13.30 25.29
N VAL A 68 17.20 -13.57 25.09
CA VAL A 68 16.76 -14.60 24.16
C VAL A 68 16.87 -13.93 22.80
N GLU A 69 18.01 -14.10 22.14
CA GLU A 69 18.07 -13.98 20.68
C GLU A 69 17.20 -15.11 20.13
N GLU A 70 15.91 -14.83 20.01
CA GLU A 70 15.07 -15.54 19.07
C GLU A 70 15.52 -15.03 17.70
N SER A 71 16.48 -15.74 17.12
CA SER A 71 16.74 -15.65 15.69
C SER A 71 15.48 -16.14 15.00
N VAL A 72 14.53 -15.23 14.83
CA VAL A 72 13.58 -15.32 13.72
C VAL A 72 14.50 -15.39 12.50
N GLU A 73 14.68 -16.58 11.96
CA GLU A 73 15.12 -16.72 10.57
C GLU A 73 14.16 -15.84 9.79
N GLU A 74 14.63 -14.65 9.45
CA GLU A 74 13.95 -13.72 8.58
C GLU A 74 13.97 -14.42 7.24
N GLU A 75 12.97 -15.28 7.03
CA GLU A 75 12.74 -15.96 5.77
C GLU A 75 12.74 -14.86 4.72
N VAL A 76 13.77 -14.84 3.89
CA VAL A 76 13.98 -13.80 2.88
C VAL A 76 12.90 -14.02 1.84
N LEU A 77 11.74 -13.44 2.09
CA LEU A 77 10.62 -13.43 1.16
C LEU A 77 11.13 -12.75 -0.10
N GLU A 78 11.15 -13.48 -1.21
CA GLU A 78 11.61 -12.97 -2.49
C GLU A 78 10.87 -11.66 -2.82
N GLU A 79 11.63 -10.58 -3.05
CA GLU A 79 11.04 -9.30 -3.40
C GLU A 79 10.37 -9.43 -4.78
N PRO A 80 9.09 -9.06 -4.91
CA PRO A 80 8.38 -9.20 -6.18
C PRO A 80 8.95 -8.21 -7.22
N GLU A 81 9.23 -8.68 -8.43
CA GLU A 81 9.78 -7.84 -9.51
C GLU A 81 8.82 -6.73 -9.96
N LEU A 82 7.51 -6.96 -9.83
CA LEU A 82 6.45 -6.07 -10.29
C LEU A 82 5.32 -6.04 -9.27
N ILE A 83 4.89 -4.84 -8.91
CA ILE A 83 3.74 -4.64 -8.02
C ILE A 83 2.53 -4.11 -8.81
N PRO A 84 1.30 -4.31 -8.29
CA PRO A 84 0.13 -3.61 -8.80
C PRO A 84 0.39 -2.10 -8.93
N GLY A 85 0.00 -1.53 -10.07
CA GLY A 85 0.26 -0.12 -10.39
C GLY A 85 1.46 0.10 -11.32
N ASP A 86 2.38 -0.86 -11.43
CA ASP A 86 3.47 -0.79 -12.40
C ASP A 86 2.96 -0.97 -13.84
N PHE A 87 3.55 -0.22 -14.78
CA PHE A 87 3.13 -0.24 -16.19
C PHE A 87 3.18 -1.65 -16.81
N PHE A 88 4.14 -2.48 -16.38
CA PHE A 88 4.32 -3.83 -16.89
C PHE A 88 3.51 -4.89 -16.14
N TYR A 89 2.85 -4.54 -15.03
CA TYR A 89 2.04 -5.47 -14.24
C TYR A 89 0.90 -6.10 -15.06
N PHE A 90 0.26 -5.32 -15.94
CA PHE A 90 -0.75 -5.84 -16.86
C PHE A 90 -0.18 -6.88 -17.85
N VAL A 91 1.07 -6.69 -18.30
CA VAL A 91 1.73 -7.64 -19.20
C VAL A 91 2.00 -8.94 -18.46
N LYS A 92 2.49 -8.86 -17.22
CA LYS A 92 2.67 -10.00 -16.31
C LYS A 92 1.37 -10.80 -16.14
N LEU A 93 0.27 -10.14 -15.76
CA LEU A 93 -1.05 -10.78 -15.64
C LEU A 93 -1.54 -11.43 -16.94
N MET A 94 -1.26 -10.85 -18.11
CA MET A 94 -1.61 -11.45 -19.39
C MET A 94 -0.79 -12.70 -19.67
N THR A 95 0.53 -12.67 -19.42
CA THR A 95 1.40 -13.81 -19.65
C THR A 95 1.06 -14.99 -18.73
N GLU A 96 0.73 -14.71 -17.48
CA GLU A 96 0.25 -15.72 -16.52
C GLU A 96 -1.03 -16.41 -17.00
N LYS A 97 -2.04 -15.62 -17.40
CA LYS A 97 -3.30 -16.17 -17.93
C LYS A 97 -3.11 -16.97 -19.21
N ILE A 98 -2.19 -16.56 -20.07
CA ILE A 98 -1.83 -17.33 -21.27
C ILE A 98 -1.16 -18.63 -20.86
N ARG A 99 -0.22 -18.61 -19.90
CA ARG A 99 0.46 -19.82 -19.42
C ARG A 99 -0.54 -20.79 -18.83
N LEU A 100 -1.44 -20.32 -17.96
CA LEU A 100 -2.52 -21.13 -17.39
C LEU A 100 -3.42 -21.74 -18.47
N ALA A 101 -3.86 -20.95 -19.46
CA ALA A 101 -4.71 -21.43 -20.54
C ALA A 101 -4.04 -22.45 -21.49
N PHE A 102 -2.71 -22.53 -21.51
CA PHE A 102 -1.93 -23.48 -22.29
C PHE A 102 -1.44 -24.68 -21.47
N THR A 103 -1.67 -24.69 -20.16
CA THR A 103 -1.43 -25.86 -19.30
C THR A 103 -2.63 -26.78 -19.41
N PHE A 104 -2.41 -28.01 -19.87
CA PHE A 104 -3.46 -29.03 -20.08
C PHE A 104 -3.41 -30.15 -19.03
N ASP A 105 -2.48 -30.06 -18.10
CA ASP A 105 -2.19 -31.07 -17.10
C ASP A 105 -2.58 -30.50 -15.74
N ASP A 106 -3.49 -31.18 -15.04
CA ASP A 106 -4.12 -30.67 -13.82
C ASP A 106 -3.08 -30.48 -12.70
N TYR A 107 -2.07 -31.35 -12.62
CA TYR A 107 -0.98 -31.21 -11.66
C TYR A 107 -0.14 -29.95 -11.95
N LYS A 108 0.29 -29.74 -13.20
CA LYS A 108 1.01 -28.53 -13.60
C LYS A 108 0.16 -27.26 -13.48
N GLU A 109 -1.15 -27.36 -13.70
CA GLU A 109 -2.07 -26.24 -13.49
C GLU A 109 -2.11 -25.86 -12.00
N SER A 110 -2.26 -26.86 -11.13
CA SER A 110 -2.22 -26.68 -9.67
C SER A 110 -0.90 -26.06 -9.21
N GLN A 111 0.22 -26.55 -9.73
CA GLN A 111 1.55 -26.03 -9.43
C GLN A 111 1.69 -24.56 -9.86
N LEU A 112 1.22 -24.22 -11.05
CA LEU A 112 1.29 -22.86 -11.58
C LEU A 112 0.39 -21.90 -10.78
N LEU A 113 -0.80 -22.34 -10.36
CA LEU A 113 -1.68 -21.56 -9.50
C LEU A 113 -1.07 -21.34 -8.11
N ALA A 114 -0.40 -22.34 -7.55
CA ALA A 114 0.34 -22.19 -6.30
C ALA A 114 1.48 -21.17 -6.43
N ASP A 115 2.24 -21.21 -7.54
CA ASP A 115 3.29 -20.23 -7.82
C ASP A 115 2.71 -18.81 -7.96
N PHE A 116 1.61 -18.65 -8.68
CA PHE A 116 0.95 -17.35 -8.78
C PHE A 116 0.44 -16.84 -7.44
N ALA A 117 -0.12 -17.73 -6.60
CA ALA A 117 -0.52 -17.35 -5.24
C ALA A 117 0.68 -16.86 -4.41
N ALA A 118 1.84 -17.53 -4.51
CA ALA A 118 3.08 -17.10 -3.86
C ALA A 118 3.50 -15.70 -4.30
N GLU A 119 3.47 -15.45 -5.62
CA GLU A 119 3.79 -14.13 -6.17
C GLU A 119 2.82 -13.04 -5.68
N ARG A 120 1.52 -13.33 -5.61
CA ARG A 120 0.54 -12.38 -5.04
C ARG A 120 0.83 -12.12 -3.56
N ILE A 121 1.23 -13.12 -2.78
CA ILE A 121 1.60 -12.94 -1.37
C ILE A 121 2.83 -12.02 -1.25
N ALA A 122 3.84 -12.21 -2.09
CA ALA A 122 5.02 -11.36 -2.15
C ALA A 122 4.66 -9.91 -2.54
N GLU A 123 3.82 -9.71 -3.55
CA GLU A 123 3.29 -8.41 -3.96
C GLU A 123 2.54 -7.70 -2.82
N ALA A 124 1.70 -8.43 -2.08
CA ALA A 124 0.99 -7.89 -0.93
C ALA A 124 1.95 -7.46 0.19
N ASN A 125 3.00 -8.23 0.47
CA ASN A 125 4.05 -7.83 1.41
C ASN A 125 4.72 -6.51 1.00
N ALA A 126 5.06 -6.37 -0.28
CA ALA A 126 5.67 -5.15 -0.81
C ALA A 126 4.73 -3.93 -0.69
N LEU A 127 3.43 -4.12 -0.91
CA LEU A 127 2.42 -3.08 -0.74
C LEU A 127 2.23 -2.69 0.74
N ILE A 128 2.25 -3.66 1.66
CA ILE A 128 2.19 -3.41 3.11
C ILE A 128 3.41 -2.60 3.55
N ALA A 129 4.61 -2.93 3.07
CA ALA A 129 5.83 -2.18 3.35
C ALA A 129 5.76 -0.72 2.88
N LYS A 130 4.96 -0.45 1.83
CA LYS A 130 4.69 0.91 1.31
C LYS A 130 3.55 1.64 2.03
N GLY A 131 2.83 0.96 2.92
CA GLY A 131 1.64 1.47 3.59
C GLY A 131 0.37 1.43 2.73
N GLU A 132 0.40 0.73 1.60
CA GLU A 132 -0.72 0.57 0.65
C GLU A 132 -1.60 -0.63 1.03
N ILE A 133 -2.10 -0.61 2.26
CA ILE A 133 -2.80 -1.76 2.88
C ILE A 133 -4.04 -2.19 2.09
N GLU A 134 -4.77 -1.25 1.49
CA GLU A 134 -5.99 -1.54 0.72
C GLU A 134 -5.70 -2.33 -0.56
N GLU A 135 -4.56 -2.05 -1.20
CA GLU A 135 -4.14 -2.75 -2.41
C GLU A 135 -3.57 -4.12 -2.04
N ALA A 136 -2.77 -4.18 -0.98
CA ALA A 136 -2.24 -5.44 -0.45
C ALA A 136 -3.35 -6.43 -0.11
N GLU A 137 -4.42 -5.97 0.52
CA GLU A 137 -5.56 -6.82 0.85
C GLU A 137 -6.24 -7.42 -0.38
N LYS A 138 -6.42 -6.64 -1.45
CA LYS A 138 -7.00 -7.15 -2.70
C LYS A 138 -6.12 -8.24 -3.30
N VAL A 139 -4.81 -8.02 -3.31
CA VAL A 139 -3.84 -9.00 -3.79
C VAL A 139 -3.87 -10.27 -2.92
N LEU A 140 -3.97 -10.15 -1.60
CA LEU A 140 -4.10 -11.31 -0.70
C LEU A 140 -5.39 -12.10 -0.98
N LYS A 141 -6.51 -11.44 -1.27
CA LYS A 141 -7.75 -12.13 -1.66
C LYS A 141 -7.58 -12.90 -2.97
N GLU A 142 -6.87 -12.33 -3.94
CA GLU A 142 -6.54 -13.02 -5.18
C GLU A 142 -5.63 -14.23 -4.91
N ALA A 143 -4.61 -14.07 -4.06
CA ALA A 143 -3.72 -15.16 -3.64
C ALA A 143 -4.50 -16.33 -3.01
N ILE A 144 -5.41 -16.03 -2.08
CA ILE A 144 -6.25 -17.03 -1.41
C ILE A 144 -7.13 -17.75 -2.45
N SER A 145 -7.73 -17.01 -3.40
CA SER A 145 -8.54 -17.62 -4.45
C SER A 145 -7.72 -18.53 -5.35
N MET A 146 -6.48 -18.16 -5.70
CA MET A 146 -5.58 -19.01 -6.51
C MET A 146 -5.17 -20.27 -5.74
N HIS A 147 -4.85 -20.11 -4.45
CA HIS A 147 -4.53 -21.21 -3.54
C HIS A 147 -5.69 -22.20 -3.41
N GLU A 148 -6.93 -21.71 -3.28
CA GLU A 148 -8.13 -22.56 -3.28
C GLU A 148 -8.23 -23.39 -4.56
N VAL A 149 -8.13 -22.75 -5.72
CA VAL A 149 -8.24 -23.45 -7.01
C VAL A 149 -7.10 -24.47 -7.17
N ALA A 150 -5.88 -24.12 -6.78
CA ALA A 150 -4.73 -25.02 -6.83
C ALA A 150 -4.93 -26.29 -5.98
N GLY A 151 -5.43 -26.14 -4.74
CA GLY A 151 -5.74 -27.29 -3.88
C GLY A 151 -6.90 -28.14 -4.42
N GLU A 152 -7.84 -27.50 -5.10
CA GLU A 152 -8.96 -28.19 -5.74
C GLU A 152 -8.53 -29.04 -6.94
N THR A 153 -7.70 -28.51 -7.84
CA THR A 153 -7.20 -29.23 -9.01
C THR A 153 -6.27 -30.39 -8.62
N LEU A 154 -5.52 -30.24 -7.52
CA LEU A 154 -4.66 -31.30 -7.01
C LEU A 154 -5.47 -32.50 -6.47
N SER A 155 -6.53 -32.23 -5.70
CA SER A 155 -7.41 -33.28 -5.17
C SER A 155 -8.12 -34.10 -6.25
N GLU A 156 -8.25 -33.58 -7.47
CA GLU A 156 -8.88 -34.26 -8.60
C GLU A 156 -7.91 -35.21 -9.30
N THR A 157 -6.62 -34.86 -9.31
CA THR A 157 -5.56 -35.64 -9.97
C THR A 157 -5.26 -36.96 -9.22
N ASP A 158 -5.31 -36.95 -7.88
CA ASP A 158 -5.13 -38.15 -7.05
C ASP A 158 -6.25 -39.20 -7.21
N GLY A 159 -7.41 -38.80 -7.74
CA GLY A 159 -8.54 -39.69 -8.00
C GLY A 159 -8.41 -40.50 -9.29
N GLU A 160 -7.65 -40.01 -10.28
CA GLU A 160 -7.63 -40.55 -11.64
C GLU A 160 -6.26 -41.12 -12.08
N SER A 161 -5.16 -40.84 -11.36
CA SER A 161 -3.82 -41.27 -11.76
C SER A 161 -3.11 -42.13 -10.71
N SER A 162 -3.39 -43.44 -10.74
CA SER A 162 -2.51 -44.44 -10.12
C SER A 162 -2.24 -45.64 -11.02
N THR A 163 -2.38 -45.48 -12.34
CA THR A 163 -2.00 -46.53 -13.29
C THR A 163 -1.24 -45.94 -14.48
N GLU A 164 0.09 -46.12 -14.45
CA GLU A 164 1.04 -45.99 -15.58
C GLU A 164 1.21 -44.55 -16.10
N GLU A 165 2.37 -43.87 -15.96
CA GLU A 165 3.63 -44.15 -16.65
C GLU A 165 4.83 -43.52 -15.89
N GLU A 166 5.60 -44.37 -15.22
CA GLU A 166 7.05 -44.16 -15.05
C GLU A 166 7.72 -44.70 -16.32
N ALA A 167 7.92 -43.84 -17.31
CA ALA A 167 8.68 -44.15 -18.51
C ALA A 167 9.47 -42.93 -18.99
N ASP A 168 10.71 -42.84 -18.51
CA ASP A 168 11.90 -42.72 -19.36
C ASP A 168 11.84 -41.71 -20.51
N GLU A 169 12.36 -40.50 -20.29
CA GLU A 169 13.27 -39.87 -21.25
C GLU A 169 14.46 -39.24 -20.52
N SER A 170 15.44 -40.11 -20.28
CA SER A 170 16.84 -39.72 -20.38
C SER A 170 17.18 -39.39 -21.85
N ASP A 171 18.00 -38.35 -22.04
CA ASP A 171 18.88 -38.10 -23.19
C ASP A 171 18.42 -37.07 -24.26
N SER A 172 18.83 -35.80 -24.08
CA SER A 172 19.73 -35.14 -25.04
C SER A 172 20.16 -33.72 -24.58
N SER A 173 21.32 -33.66 -23.94
CA SER A 173 22.43 -32.70 -24.13
C SER A 173 22.22 -31.50 -25.09
N ALA A 174 22.43 -30.28 -24.58
CA ALA A 174 23.35 -29.29 -25.18
C ALA A 174 23.64 -28.12 -24.20
N GLU A 175 24.84 -28.17 -23.62
CA GLU A 175 25.69 -27.13 -23.02
C GLU A 175 25.15 -25.71 -22.76
N SER A 176 25.25 -25.29 -21.49
CA SER A 176 26.04 -24.09 -21.16
C SER A 176 26.63 -24.23 -19.76
N ASP A 177 27.95 -24.38 -19.72
CA ASP A 177 28.82 -24.04 -18.59
C ASP A 177 28.59 -22.58 -18.18
N GLU A 178 28.28 -22.32 -16.91
CA GLU A 178 29.02 -21.32 -16.13
C GLU A 178 28.86 -21.60 -14.62
N GLU A 179 30.01 -21.69 -13.98
CA GLU A 179 30.25 -22.03 -12.58
C GLU A 179 29.55 -21.06 -11.61
N SER A 180 28.90 -21.61 -10.59
CA SER A 180 28.83 -20.95 -9.28
C SER A 180 28.71 -22.02 -8.18
N GLU A 181 29.86 -22.39 -7.63
CA GLU A 181 29.97 -23.15 -6.38
C GLU A 181 29.47 -22.31 -5.21
N GLY A 182 28.56 -22.89 -4.43
CA GLY A 182 28.04 -22.34 -3.19
C GLY A 182 27.10 -23.35 -2.54
N GLU A 183 27.68 -24.45 -2.03
CA GLU A 183 27.01 -25.40 -1.14
C GLU A 183 26.41 -24.67 0.07
N GLU A 184 25.09 -24.57 0.13
CA GLU A 184 24.36 -24.79 1.37
C GLU A 184 23.20 -25.74 1.11
N SER A 185 23.20 -26.78 1.94
CA SER A 185 22.30 -27.92 1.97
C SER A 185 20.88 -27.48 2.33
N ALA A 186 20.10 -27.03 1.35
CA ALA A 186 18.66 -27.18 1.42
C ALA A 186 18.35 -28.62 1.00
N GLU A 187 17.71 -29.38 1.89
CA GLU A 187 17.00 -30.59 1.46
C GLU A 187 16.13 -30.16 0.27
N GLU A 188 16.40 -30.71 -0.93
CA GLU A 188 15.43 -30.75 -2.03
C GLU A 188 14.25 -31.57 -1.52
N SER A 189 13.44 -30.99 -0.62
CA SER A 189 12.08 -31.41 -0.45
C SER A 189 11.47 -31.26 -1.82
N GLU A 190 11.16 -32.38 -2.46
CA GLU A 190 10.46 -32.40 -3.75
C GLU A 190 9.40 -31.29 -3.71
N ASP A 191 9.50 -30.34 -4.65
CA ASP A 191 8.60 -29.18 -4.81
C ASP A 191 7.20 -29.67 -5.21
N THR A 192 6.57 -30.45 -4.35
CA THR A 192 5.22 -30.92 -4.54
C THR A 192 4.28 -29.73 -4.37
N VAL A 193 3.15 -29.80 -5.05
CA VAL A 193 2.15 -28.74 -4.98
C VAL A 193 1.68 -28.54 -3.53
N GLU A 194 1.58 -29.61 -2.73
CA GLU A 194 1.25 -29.54 -1.30
C GLU A 194 2.28 -28.74 -0.50
N SER A 195 3.57 -28.91 -0.79
CA SER A 195 4.63 -28.14 -0.13
C SER A 195 4.50 -26.65 -0.44
N LYS A 196 4.30 -26.30 -1.73
CA LYS A 196 4.07 -24.90 -2.15
C LYS A 196 2.81 -24.30 -1.54
N LEU A 197 1.73 -25.08 -1.46
CA LEU A 197 0.51 -24.65 -0.80
C LEU A 197 0.74 -24.41 0.69
N ALA A 198 1.41 -25.31 1.40
CA ALA A 198 1.76 -25.12 2.81
C ALA A 198 2.60 -23.85 3.01
N HIS A 199 3.64 -23.66 2.20
CA HIS A 199 4.47 -22.47 2.24
C HIS A 199 3.66 -21.19 1.98
N ASN A 200 2.73 -21.20 1.03
CA ASN A 200 1.83 -20.07 0.78
C ASN A 200 0.94 -19.76 2.00
N ILE A 201 0.50 -20.77 2.75
CA ILE A 201 -0.27 -20.56 3.99
C ILE A 201 0.61 -19.89 5.05
N ASP A 202 1.84 -20.36 5.24
CA ASP A 202 2.77 -19.79 6.20
C ASP A 202 3.12 -18.34 5.82
N ALA A 203 3.38 -18.08 4.53
CA ALA A 203 3.62 -16.74 4.01
C ALA A 203 2.39 -15.84 4.24
N LEU A 204 1.16 -16.30 4.00
CA LEU A 204 -0.07 -15.57 4.30
C LEU A 204 -0.18 -15.21 5.79
N LEU A 205 0.21 -16.12 6.70
CA LEU A 205 0.22 -15.86 8.14
C LEU A 205 1.26 -14.78 8.50
N VAL A 206 2.46 -14.85 7.93
CA VAL A 206 3.51 -13.82 8.12
C VAL A 206 3.02 -12.45 7.63
N VAL A 207 2.36 -12.39 6.48
CA VAL A 207 1.79 -11.13 5.96
C VAL A 207 0.73 -10.58 6.92
N LEU A 208 -0.11 -11.44 7.46
CA LEU A 208 -1.16 -11.06 8.40
C LEU A 208 -0.62 -10.46 9.68
N GLU A 209 0.54 -10.90 10.17
CA GLU A 209 1.19 -10.33 11.35
C GLU A 209 1.73 -8.92 11.09
N LYS A 210 2.11 -8.61 9.85
CA LYS A 210 2.57 -7.27 9.44
C LYS A 210 1.44 -6.25 9.29
N ILE A 211 0.18 -6.70 9.21
CA ILE A 211 -0.98 -5.81 9.10
C ILE A 211 -1.33 -5.25 10.49
N GLU A 212 -0.99 -3.98 10.73
CA GLU A 212 -1.24 -3.32 12.02
C GLU A 212 -2.73 -3.16 12.36
N ASN A 213 -3.63 -3.19 11.36
CA ASN A 213 -5.06 -3.04 11.58
C ASN A 213 -5.69 -4.38 12.02
N PRO A 214 -6.14 -4.52 13.28
CA PRO A 214 -6.68 -5.78 13.79
C PRO A 214 -8.01 -6.17 13.14
N SER A 215 -8.78 -5.21 12.64
CA SER A 215 -10.05 -5.48 11.94
C SER A 215 -9.79 -6.08 10.56
N ALA A 216 -8.82 -5.51 9.82
CA ALA A 216 -8.40 -6.05 8.51
C ALA A 216 -7.80 -7.46 8.65
N GLN A 217 -6.92 -7.66 9.64
CA GLN A 217 -6.36 -8.98 9.95
C GLN A 217 -7.45 -10.00 10.25
N GLN A 218 -8.43 -9.65 11.10
CA GLN A 218 -9.57 -10.53 11.41
C GLN A 218 -10.41 -10.85 10.19
N ALA A 219 -10.65 -9.88 9.32
CA ALA A 219 -11.43 -10.10 8.11
C ALA A 219 -10.73 -11.05 7.14
N ILE A 220 -9.42 -10.86 6.90
CA ILE A 220 -8.63 -11.75 6.05
C ILE A 220 -8.59 -13.17 6.67
N MET A 221 -8.30 -13.28 7.97
CA MET A 221 -8.28 -14.57 8.66
C MET A 221 -9.63 -15.30 8.59
N LYS A 222 -10.75 -14.58 8.71
CA LYS A 222 -12.10 -15.14 8.56
C LYS A 222 -12.34 -15.66 7.14
N ASN A 223 -11.72 -15.07 6.12
CA ASN A 223 -11.83 -15.57 4.74
C ASN A 223 -11.04 -16.84 4.54
N ILE A 224 -9.79 -16.85 5.02
CA ILE A 224 -8.92 -18.02 5.02
C ILE A 224 -9.63 -19.17 5.76
N GLN A 225 -10.25 -18.91 6.91
CA GLN A 225 -11.02 -19.95 7.62
C GLN A 225 -12.22 -20.45 6.78
N LYS A 226 -12.97 -19.53 6.16
CA LYS A 226 -14.11 -19.88 5.31
C LYS A 226 -13.69 -20.69 4.08
N SER A 227 -12.52 -20.42 3.50
CA SER A 227 -11.99 -21.16 2.37
C SER A 227 -11.57 -22.57 2.77
N PHE A 228 -10.85 -22.72 3.88
CA PHE A 228 -10.52 -24.04 4.43
C PHE A 228 -11.77 -24.86 4.77
N GLU A 229 -12.77 -24.25 5.41
CA GLU A 229 -14.04 -24.94 5.68
C GLU A 229 -14.74 -25.43 4.41
N LYS A 230 -14.57 -24.74 3.28
CA LYS A 230 -15.14 -25.18 2.00
C LYS A 230 -14.36 -26.33 1.41
N ILE A 231 -13.04 -26.23 1.38
CA ILE A 231 -12.16 -27.31 0.92
C ILE A 231 -12.45 -28.58 1.73
N GLU A 232 -12.61 -28.47 3.05
CA GLU A 232 -12.99 -29.58 3.93
C GLU A 232 -14.39 -30.13 3.60
N LYS A 233 -15.39 -29.27 3.35
CA LYS A 233 -16.73 -29.72 2.92
C LYS A 233 -16.71 -30.38 1.53
N LYS A 234 -15.86 -29.91 0.61
CA LYS A 234 -15.67 -30.50 -0.73
C LYS A 234 -15.06 -31.89 -0.60
N SER A 235 -13.95 -32.00 0.12
CA SER A 235 -13.24 -33.26 0.35
C SER A 235 -14.13 -34.29 1.03
N GLU A 236 -14.96 -33.88 2.01
CA GLU A 236 -15.96 -34.75 2.61
C GLU A 236 -17.01 -35.26 1.61
N LYS A 237 -17.48 -34.41 0.69
CA LYS A 237 -18.48 -34.78 -0.32
C LYS A 237 -17.89 -35.74 -1.36
N LEU A 238 -16.64 -35.51 -1.77
CA LEU A 238 -15.87 -36.36 -2.68
C LEU A 238 -15.61 -37.73 -2.04
N ALA A 239 -15.06 -37.77 -0.83
CA ALA A 239 -14.85 -39.01 -0.09
C ALA A 239 -16.15 -39.82 0.10
N LYS A 240 -17.30 -39.14 0.37
CA LYS A 240 -18.61 -39.80 0.43
C LYS A 240 -19.11 -40.29 -0.93
N ALA A 241 -18.70 -39.66 -2.04
CA ALA A 241 -19.01 -40.10 -3.39
C ALA A 241 -18.19 -41.34 -3.78
N GLU A 242 -16.88 -41.28 -3.56
CA GLU A 242 -15.93 -42.38 -3.76
C GLU A 242 -16.30 -43.61 -2.93
N ALA A 243 -16.61 -43.45 -1.64
CA ALA A 243 -17.00 -44.58 -0.79
C ALA A 243 -18.26 -45.28 -1.32
N LYS A 244 -19.24 -44.53 -1.84
CA LYS A 244 -20.44 -45.10 -2.47
C LYS A 244 -20.11 -45.79 -3.80
N PHE A 245 -19.16 -45.26 -4.55
CA PHE A 245 -18.68 -45.84 -5.79
C PHE A 245 -17.94 -47.15 -5.54
N ALA A 246 -17.00 -47.17 -4.60
CA ALA A 246 -16.29 -48.36 -4.14
C ALA A 246 -17.25 -49.47 -3.65
N GLU A 247 -18.30 -49.11 -2.91
CA GLU A 247 -19.35 -50.07 -2.49
C GLU A 247 -20.09 -50.66 -3.69
N LYS A 248 -20.41 -49.85 -4.71
CA LYS A 248 -21.08 -50.32 -5.93
C LYS A 248 -20.15 -51.21 -6.78
N ILE A 249 -18.87 -50.86 -6.90
CA ILE A 249 -17.86 -51.71 -7.58
C ILE A 249 -17.76 -53.07 -6.88
N SER A 250 -17.64 -53.08 -5.55
CA SER A 250 -17.56 -54.33 -4.78
C SER A 250 -18.76 -55.25 -5.04
N LYS A 251 -19.97 -54.68 -5.18
CA LYS A 251 -21.19 -55.44 -5.54
C LYS A 251 -21.15 -56.00 -6.95
N ILE A 252 -20.56 -55.28 -7.92
CA ILE A 252 -20.38 -55.77 -9.29
C ILE A 252 -19.41 -56.94 -9.29
N GLU A 253 -18.30 -56.83 -8.56
CA GLU A 253 -17.28 -57.88 -8.46
C GLU A 253 -17.84 -59.14 -7.77
N GLU A 254 -18.65 -58.99 -6.73
CA GLU A 254 -19.35 -60.12 -6.09
C GLU A 254 -20.32 -60.82 -7.06
N LYS A 255 -21.08 -60.06 -7.86
CA LYS A 255 -21.97 -60.61 -8.90
C LYS A 255 -21.19 -61.32 -10.00
N LEU A 256 -20.03 -60.78 -10.39
CA LEU A 256 -19.16 -61.40 -11.38
C LEU A 256 -18.58 -62.72 -10.85
N ALA A 257 -18.07 -62.72 -9.62
CA ALA A 257 -17.51 -63.91 -8.97
C ALA A 257 -18.56 -65.02 -8.73
N SER A 258 -19.82 -64.65 -8.46
CA SER A 258 -20.93 -65.60 -8.33
C SER A 258 -21.50 -66.07 -9.68
N GLY A 259 -20.99 -65.56 -10.80
CA GLY A 259 -21.46 -65.89 -12.15
C GLY A 259 -22.87 -65.38 -12.46
N GLN A 260 -23.37 -64.39 -11.70
CA GLN A 260 -24.68 -63.77 -11.93
C GLN A 260 -24.67 -62.81 -13.13
N ILE A 261 -23.50 -62.27 -13.47
CA ILE A 261 -23.28 -61.40 -14.63
C ILE A 261 -22.09 -61.89 -15.45
N SER A 262 -22.04 -61.53 -16.73
CA SER A 262 -20.85 -61.78 -17.55
C SER A 262 -19.77 -60.71 -17.33
N GLU A 263 -18.54 -61.02 -17.71
CA GLU A 263 -17.40 -60.09 -17.67
C GLU A 263 -17.68 -58.81 -18.48
N GLU A 264 -18.23 -58.96 -19.69
CA GLU A 264 -18.61 -57.83 -20.55
C GLU A 264 -19.74 -56.96 -19.94
N GLU A 265 -20.63 -57.57 -19.14
CA GLU A 265 -21.69 -56.83 -18.43
C GLU A 265 -21.12 -56.09 -17.21
N ALA A 266 -20.17 -56.69 -16.50
CA ALA A 266 -19.46 -56.07 -15.39
C ALA A 266 -18.65 -54.83 -15.83
N GLU A 267 -17.89 -54.93 -16.93
CA GLU A 267 -17.15 -53.79 -17.49
C GLU A 267 -18.08 -52.65 -17.92
N ARG A 268 -19.23 -52.97 -18.53
CA ARG A 268 -20.25 -51.98 -18.88
C ARG A 268 -20.91 -51.33 -17.68
N GLU A 269 -21.03 -52.02 -16.54
CA GLU A 269 -21.52 -51.42 -15.30
C GLU A 269 -20.46 -50.57 -14.61
N LYS A 270 -19.18 -51.00 -14.62
CA LYS A 270 -18.05 -50.21 -14.10
C LYS A 270 -17.88 -48.89 -14.85
N THR A 271 -17.81 -48.92 -16.18
CA THR A 271 -17.70 -47.72 -17.02
C THR A 271 -18.87 -46.75 -16.82
N LYS A 272 -20.12 -47.25 -16.68
CA LYS A 272 -21.28 -46.40 -16.37
C LYS A 272 -21.21 -45.76 -14.99
N LEU A 273 -20.59 -46.43 -14.02
CA LEU A 273 -20.43 -45.87 -12.69
C LEU A 273 -19.35 -44.80 -12.68
N GLU A 274 -18.28 -45.00 -13.44
CA GLU A 274 -17.18 -44.05 -13.58
C GLU A 274 -17.70 -42.76 -14.22
N ASP A 275 -18.50 -42.91 -15.28
CA ASP A 275 -19.30 -41.82 -15.88
C ASP A 275 -20.28 -41.14 -14.89
N GLU A 276 -20.78 -41.86 -13.87
CA GLU A 276 -21.67 -41.31 -12.83
C GLU A 276 -20.89 -40.56 -11.76
N LEU A 277 -19.69 -41.05 -11.41
CA LEU A 277 -18.77 -40.43 -10.45
C LEU A 277 -18.25 -39.11 -11.01
N SER A 278 -17.68 -39.12 -12.22
CA SER A 278 -17.19 -37.92 -12.91
C SER A 278 -18.25 -36.82 -13.04
N LYS A 279 -19.50 -37.17 -13.45
CA LYS A 279 -20.61 -36.19 -13.50
C LYS A 279 -21.00 -35.64 -12.13
N LYS A 280 -20.78 -36.40 -11.06
CA LYS A 280 -21.11 -35.98 -9.70
C LYS A 280 -20.02 -35.09 -9.12
N GLU A 281 -18.76 -35.36 -9.45
CA GLU A 281 -17.61 -34.50 -9.16
C GLU A 281 -17.77 -33.15 -9.84
N GLU A 282 -18.05 -33.13 -11.15
CA GLU A 282 -18.34 -31.91 -11.92
C GLU A 282 -19.50 -31.11 -11.29
N LYS A 283 -20.52 -31.80 -10.77
CA LYS A 283 -21.64 -31.14 -10.10
C LYS A 283 -21.25 -30.55 -8.73
N ILE A 284 -20.41 -31.24 -7.97
CA ILE A 284 -19.91 -30.74 -6.66
C ILE A 284 -19.07 -29.47 -6.90
N GLN A 285 -18.17 -29.49 -7.88
CA GLN A 285 -17.37 -28.32 -8.27
C GLN A 285 -18.23 -27.11 -8.65
N ASN A 286 -19.22 -27.30 -9.53
CA ASN A 286 -20.03 -26.19 -10.05
C ASN A 286 -21.04 -25.62 -9.02
N GLU A 287 -21.35 -26.37 -7.96
CA GLU A 287 -22.13 -25.86 -6.83
C GLU A 287 -21.28 -24.97 -5.92
N GLU A 288 -20.01 -25.32 -5.70
CA GLU A 288 -19.10 -24.59 -4.81
C GLU A 288 -18.44 -23.36 -5.44
N ALA A 289 -18.16 -23.38 -6.75
CA ALA A 289 -17.68 -22.20 -7.48
C ALA A 289 -18.60 -20.97 -7.29
N LYS A 290 -19.91 -21.20 -7.17
CA LYS A 290 -20.92 -20.14 -6.90
C LYS A 290 -20.88 -19.65 -5.45
N ASP A 291 -20.51 -20.51 -4.52
CA ASP A 291 -20.36 -20.14 -3.12
C ASP A 291 -19.04 -19.36 -2.90
N VAL A 292 -17.99 -19.59 -3.68
CA VAL A 292 -16.74 -18.80 -3.67
C VAL A 292 -17.01 -17.35 -4.08
N GLU A 293 -17.69 -17.14 -5.20
CA GLU A 293 -18.04 -15.81 -5.69
C GLU A 293 -18.86 -15.01 -4.66
N LYS A 294 -19.81 -15.67 -3.99
CA LYS A 294 -20.66 -15.04 -2.97
C LYS A 294 -19.91 -14.68 -1.69
N ILE A 295 -18.93 -15.48 -1.26
CA ILE A 295 -18.12 -15.16 -0.09
C ILE A 295 -17.18 -13.99 -0.40
N ASN A 296 -16.55 -13.97 -1.57
CA ASN A 296 -15.72 -12.84 -1.98
C ASN A 296 -16.50 -11.52 -1.98
N GLU A 297 -17.76 -11.54 -2.42
CA GLU A 297 -18.62 -10.36 -2.40
C GLU A 297 -19.00 -9.92 -0.96
N GLU A 298 -19.43 -10.86 -0.09
CA GLU A 298 -19.80 -10.54 1.30
C GLU A 298 -18.62 -9.97 2.10
N VAL A 299 -17.43 -10.50 1.85
CA VAL A 299 -16.19 -10.10 2.49
C VAL A 299 -15.71 -8.74 2.00
N SER A 300 -15.75 -8.50 0.69
CA SER A 300 -15.42 -7.19 0.12
C SER A 300 -16.26 -6.09 0.80
N ASN A 301 -17.54 -6.36 1.04
CA ASN A 301 -18.45 -5.43 1.73
C ASN A 301 -18.14 -5.25 3.23
N GLU A 302 -17.81 -6.33 3.96
CA GLU A 302 -17.45 -6.22 5.39
C GLU A 302 -16.16 -5.40 5.59
N VAL A 303 -15.18 -5.54 4.70
CA VAL A 303 -13.92 -4.82 4.82
C VAL A 303 -14.01 -3.38 4.35
N GLU A 304 -14.69 -3.11 3.23
CA GLU A 304 -14.95 -1.72 2.79
C GLU A 304 -15.59 -0.91 3.91
N LYS A 305 -16.53 -1.53 4.66
CA LYS A 305 -17.15 -0.91 5.83
C LYS A 305 -16.19 -0.69 7.00
N ALA A 306 -15.30 -1.65 7.30
CA ALA A 306 -14.30 -1.51 8.35
C ALA A 306 -13.29 -0.38 8.04
N LEU A 307 -12.91 -0.24 6.77
CA LEU A 307 -12.02 0.81 6.29
C LEU A 307 -12.69 2.19 6.30
N GLU A 308 -13.96 2.29 5.89
CA GLU A 308 -14.72 3.55 6.04
C GLU A 308 -14.79 4.01 7.51
N GLU A 309 -14.90 3.07 8.44
CA GLU A 309 -14.90 3.36 9.88
C GLU A 309 -13.54 3.86 10.36
N GLU A 310 -12.44 3.23 9.94
CA GLU A 310 -11.08 3.66 10.27
C GLU A 310 -10.72 5.03 9.65
N GLU A 311 -11.09 5.27 8.39
CA GLU A 311 -10.83 6.56 7.72
C GLU A 311 -11.60 7.69 8.41
N LYS A 312 -12.82 7.40 8.88
CA LYS A 312 -13.63 8.33 9.67
C LYS A 312 -12.99 8.62 11.02
N GLU A 313 -12.45 7.62 11.72
CA GLU A 313 -11.73 7.82 12.98
C GLU A 313 -10.45 8.64 12.77
N LYS A 314 -9.66 8.37 11.73
CA LYS A 314 -8.47 9.16 11.37
C LYS A 314 -8.84 10.62 11.06
N LYS A 315 -9.92 10.86 10.29
CA LYS A 315 -10.42 12.21 10.01
C LYS A 315 -10.88 12.94 11.27
N GLU A 316 -11.54 12.25 12.21
CA GLU A 316 -11.93 12.86 13.49
C GLU A 316 -10.72 13.18 14.38
N ALA A 317 -9.72 12.30 14.43
CA ALA A 317 -8.48 12.54 15.15
C ALA A 317 -7.70 13.75 14.58
N LEU A 318 -7.61 13.85 13.25
CA LEU A 318 -6.98 14.99 12.56
C LEU A 318 -7.72 16.30 12.87
N LYS A 319 -9.06 16.31 12.81
CA LYS A 319 -9.86 17.50 13.17
C LYS A 319 -9.62 17.95 14.61
N LYS A 320 -9.56 17.01 15.57
CA LYS A 320 -9.26 17.33 16.98
C LYS A 320 -7.84 17.88 17.15
N ALA A 321 -6.86 17.34 16.44
CA ALA A 321 -5.49 17.82 16.46
C ALA A 321 -5.36 19.24 15.86
N GLU A 322 -6.06 19.50 14.74
CA GLU A 322 -6.10 20.81 14.09
C GLU A 322 -6.79 21.86 14.99
N GLU A 323 -7.90 21.50 15.63
CA GLU A 323 -8.60 22.37 16.58
C GLU A 323 -7.70 22.76 17.76
N LYS A 324 -6.96 21.80 18.32
CA LYS A 324 -6.00 22.05 19.40
C LYS A 324 -4.87 22.99 18.97
N LYS A 325 -4.28 22.78 17.78
CA LYS A 325 -3.26 23.68 17.21
C LYS A 325 -3.82 25.10 17.00
N ARG A 326 -5.07 25.22 16.57
CA ARG A 326 -5.73 26.52 16.38
C ARG A 326 -5.99 27.24 17.70
N GLU A 327 -6.37 26.53 18.76
CA GLU A 327 -6.48 27.14 20.09
C GLU A 327 -5.14 27.61 20.65
N GLU A 328 -4.08 26.82 20.48
CA GLU A 328 -2.73 27.18 20.90
C GLU A 328 -2.22 28.41 20.11
N ALA A 329 -2.47 28.47 18.81
CA ALA A 329 -2.14 29.63 17.97
C ALA A 329 -2.91 30.90 18.41
N LYS A 330 -4.21 30.80 18.71
CA LYS A 330 -5.00 31.93 19.22
C LYS A 330 -4.47 32.45 20.57
N LYS A 331 -4.08 31.55 21.47
CA LYS A 331 -3.49 31.93 22.77
C LYS A 331 -2.13 32.61 22.59
N ALA A 332 -1.32 32.17 21.64
CA ALA A 332 -0.04 32.81 21.30
C ALA A 332 -0.25 34.21 20.69
N GLU A 333 -1.20 34.35 19.77
CA GLU A 333 -1.56 35.63 19.15
C GLU A 333 -2.08 36.64 20.18
N GLU A 334 -2.93 36.20 21.11
CA GLU A 334 -3.44 37.06 22.19
C GLU A 334 -2.33 37.57 23.11
N LYS A 335 -1.40 36.69 23.51
CA LYS A 335 -0.21 37.08 24.29
C LYS A 335 0.67 38.08 23.55
N ALA A 336 0.97 37.82 22.27
CA ALA A 336 1.77 38.73 21.45
C ALA A 336 1.10 40.11 21.33
N ARG A 337 -0.23 40.15 21.21
CA ARG A 337 -0.99 41.41 21.16
C ARG A 337 -0.97 42.16 22.49
N GLU A 338 -1.01 41.45 23.61
CA GLU A 338 -0.91 42.08 24.94
C GLU A 338 0.49 42.66 25.18
N GLU A 339 1.54 41.93 24.79
CA GLU A 339 2.93 42.41 24.86
C GLU A 339 3.16 43.62 23.94
N ALA A 340 2.62 43.60 22.71
CA ALA A 340 2.70 44.73 21.79
C ALA A 340 2.01 45.98 22.37
N LYS A 341 0.83 45.84 22.99
CA LYS A 341 0.14 46.96 23.67
C LYS A 341 0.95 47.53 24.83
N LYS A 342 1.58 46.66 25.64
CA LYS A 342 2.46 47.09 26.74
C LYS A 342 3.70 47.83 26.23
N ALA A 343 4.27 47.38 25.11
CA ALA A 343 5.40 48.05 24.46
C ALA A 343 4.99 49.42 23.89
N GLU A 344 3.83 49.52 23.24
CA GLU A 344 3.28 50.77 22.71
C GLU A 344 2.99 51.78 23.82
N GLU A 345 2.42 51.34 24.94
CA GLU A 345 2.14 52.19 26.10
C GLU A 345 3.44 52.76 26.71
N LYS A 346 4.47 51.92 26.89
CA LYS A 346 5.79 52.37 27.34
C LYS A 346 6.43 53.38 26.39
N ALA A 347 6.40 53.10 25.09
CA ALA A 347 6.93 54.02 24.08
C ALA A 347 6.20 55.37 24.10
N ARG A 348 4.88 55.37 24.33
CA ARG A 348 4.09 56.59 24.46
C ARG A 348 4.40 57.39 25.73
N GLU A 349 4.65 56.73 26.86
CA GLU A 349 5.11 57.41 28.08
C GLU A 349 6.49 58.02 27.91
N GLU A 350 7.43 57.31 27.29
CA GLU A 350 8.78 57.81 27.01
C GLU A 350 8.74 59.02 26.06
N ALA A 351 7.91 58.95 25.00
CA ALA A 351 7.70 60.08 24.09
C ALA A 351 7.12 61.31 24.80
N LYS A 352 6.15 61.14 25.70
CA LYS A 352 5.61 62.26 26.51
C LYS A 352 6.66 62.89 27.41
N LYS A 353 7.50 62.06 28.08
CA LYS A 353 8.61 62.56 28.92
C LYS A 353 9.65 63.32 28.10
N ALA A 354 9.95 62.84 26.89
CA ALA A 354 10.87 63.53 25.98
C ALA A 354 10.29 64.87 25.49
N GLU A 355 9.00 64.92 25.14
CA GLU A 355 8.31 66.15 24.75
C GLU A 355 8.26 67.17 25.89
N GLU A 356 7.98 66.73 27.12
CA GLU A 356 7.97 67.59 28.31
C GLU A 356 9.36 68.21 28.56
N LYS A 357 10.42 67.41 28.46
CA LYS A 357 11.80 67.88 28.59
C LYS A 357 12.15 68.89 27.50
N GLN A 358 11.78 68.64 26.24
CA GLN A 358 11.99 69.59 25.14
C GLN A 358 11.25 70.92 25.37
N ARG A 359 10.03 70.88 25.91
CA ARG A 359 9.29 72.11 26.27
C ARG A 359 9.95 72.86 27.41
N GLU A 360 10.51 72.17 28.41
CA GLU A 360 11.23 72.81 29.52
C GLU A 360 12.52 73.47 29.03
N ASP A 361 13.29 72.78 28.18
CA ASP A 361 14.51 73.32 27.58
C ASP A 361 14.22 74.51 26.66
N ALA A 362 13.14 74.46 25.87
CA ALA A 362 12.69 75.57 25.05
C ALA A 362 12.29 76.81 25.89
N LYS A 363 11.57 76.62 27.00
CA LYS A 363 11.23 77.71 27.93
C LYS A 363 12.47 78.36 28.55
N LYS A 364 13.46 77.55 28.96
CA LYS A 364 14.75 78.07 29.49
C LYS A 364 15.53 78.86 28.44
N LEU A 365 15.48 78.45 27.17
CA LEU A 365 16.12 79.18 26.07
C LEU A 365 15.41 80.53 25.82
N GLU A 366 14.08 80.53 25.82
CA GLU A 366 13.27 81.75 25.66
C GLU A 366 13.50 82.74 26.80
N GLU A 367 13.57 82.26 28.05
CA GLU A 367 13.88 83.08 29.22
C GLU A 367 15.27 83.73 29.12
N LYS A 368 16.29 82.97 28.69
CA LYS A 368 17.63 83.52 28.42
C LYS A 368 17.63 84.58 27.31
N GLN A 369 16.92 84.34 26.20
CA GLN A 369 16.81 85.31 25.11
C GLN A 369 16.14 86.61 25.57
N ASN A 370 15.15 86.52 26.45
CA ASN A 370 14.50 87.70 27.02
C ASN A 370 15.40 88.44 28.02
N GLU A 371 16.20 87.74 28.83
CA GLU A 371 17.22 88.38 29.69
C GLU A 371 18.29 89.10 28.87
N ASP A 372 18.77 88.49 27.79
CA ASP A 372 19.81 89.08 26.94
C ASP A 372 19.28 90.32 26.20
N LYS A 373 18.04 90.28 25.68
CA LYS A 373 17.38 91.46 25.09
C LYS A 373 17.25 92.60 26.09
N LYS A 374 16.88 92.30 27.33
CA LYS A 374 16.73 93.32 28.39
C LYS A 374 18.08 93.98 28.73
N LYS A 375 19.18 93.22 28.71
CA LYS A 375 20.55 93.75 28.88
C LYS A 375 21.03 94.57 27.69
N GLU A 376 20.52 94.32 26.47
CA GLU A 376 20.79 95.17 25.31
C GLU A 376 20.01 96.49 25.41
N GLU A 377 18.72 96.46 25.77
CA GLU A 377 17.93 97.67 26.01
C GLU A 377 18.54 98.56 27.12
N ASP A 378 19.01 97.96 28.23
CA ASP A 378 19.66 98.72 29.32
C ASP A 378 21.03 99.35 28.91
N LYS A 379 21.66 98.91 27.82
CA LYS A 379 22.93 99.50 27.32
C LYS A 379 22.72 100.65 26.35
N ASP A 380 21.63 100.67 25.61
CA ASP A 380 21.32 101.77 24.68
C ASP A 380 20.88 103.04 25.44
N ASP A 381 20.31 102.91 26.64
CA ASP A 381 19.92 104.05 27.50
C ASP A 381 21.11 104.79 28.18
N ASP A 382 22.31 104.20 28.22
CA ASP A 382 23.52 104.84 28.77
C ASP A 382 24.35 105.60 27.72
N HIS A 383 24.01 105.48 26.42
CA HIS A 383 24.71 106.19 25.35
C HIS A 383 24.11 107.56 24.97
N ASP A 384 22.97 107.95 25.55
CA ASP A 384 22.25 109.20 25.23
C ASP A 384 22.54 110.35 26.24
N LYS A 385 23.67 110.28 26.95
CA LYS A 385 24.09 111.30 27.94
C LYS A 385 25.43 112.00 27.68
N GLU A 386 26.10 111.77 26.55
CA GLU A 386 27.40 112.40 26.25
C GLU A 386 27.39 113.47 25.14
N ASP A 387 26.24 113.79 24.53
CA ASP A 387 26.19 114.73 23.38
C ASP A 387 25.55 116.13 23.66
N ASP A 388 25.39 116.54 24.93
CA ASP A 388 24.69 117.80 25.27
C ASP A 388 25.60 118.96 25.78
N ASP A 389 26.91 118.93 25.46
CA ASP A 389 27.89 119.91 25.98
C ASP A 389 28.78 120.60 24.90
N GLN A 390 28.27 120.77 23.67
CA GLN A 390 28.90 121.65 22.68
C GLN A 390 27.87 122.47 21.89
N ASP A 391 27.47 123.63 22.42
CA ASP A 391 27.14 124.82 21.62
C ASP A 391 26.96 126.04 22.55
N ASP A 392 28.10 126.62 22.94
CA ASP A 392 28.19 127.90 23.65
C ASP A 392 29.24 128.77 22.90
N GLU A 393 28.84 129.28 21.72
CA GLU A 393 29.50 130.40 21.02
C GLU A 393 28.44 131.29 20.34
N GLU A 394 27.94 132.31 21.06
CA GLU A 394 27.97 133.75 20.68
C GLU A 394 27.28 134.67 21.71
#